data_AF-A0A2S8HUV7-F1
#
_entry.id   AF-A0A2S8HUV7-F1
#
_cell.length_a   1.000
_cell.length_b   1.000
_cell.length_c   1.000
_cell.angle_alpha   90.00
_cell.angle_beta   90.00
_cell.angle_gamma   90.00
#
_symmetry.space_group_name_H-M   'P 1'
#
loop_
_entity.id
_entity.type
_entity.pdbx_description
1 polymer ?
#
loop_
_entity_poly.entity_id
_entity_poly.type
_entity_poly.pdbx_seq_one_letter_code
_entity_poly.pdbx_strand_id
1 'polypeptide(L)'
;MNRFAQFFGVLATVLSFAASAASSSFQGVNYSVVSDKSKRDIKRAVEVVLDERLDQPTLEALANQIKNSNPMSFQRTFISWRIKGEDGGGYWAKTDFDPTLTVRFLGTTVAEYNKLKASSTATEGEVFGSWLSNWGTDYKMVGYRKSGKIFIRSTFKDGSSGAREFVSKKISGRSVLIDAEGSDFGEYFLVNEQGDLEFWGENGAFYTAKKTN
;
A
#
# COMPACT_ATOMS: atom_id res chain seq x y z
N MET A 1 -13.07 69.62 -1.14
CA MET A 1 -14.29 68.80 -1.30
C MET A 1 -13.88 67.35 -1.48
N ASN A 2 -14.27 66.51 -0.52
CA ASN A 2 -14.00 65.07 -0.41
C ASN A 2 -14.33 64.28 -1.68
N ARG A 3 -13.49 63.32 -2.05
CA ARG A 3 -13.93 62.01 -2.54
C ARG A 3 -13.00 60.89 -2.07
N PHE A 4 -13.53 60.12 -1.12
CA PHE A 4 -13.13 58.76 -0.74
C PHE A 4 -13.19 57.81 -1.95
N ALA A 5 -12.24 56.88 -2.05
CA ALA A 5 -12.42 55.63 -2.76
C ALA A 5 -11.85 54.49 -1.90
N GLN A 6 -12.74 53.58 -1.53
CA GLN A 6 -12.56 52.51 -0.56
C GLN A 6 -11.73 51.36 -1.15
N PHE A 7 -10.74 50.90 -0.40
CA PHE A 7 -10.10 49.60 -0.60
C PHE A 7 -11.06 48.48 -0.17
N PHE A 8 -11.53 47.67 -1.12
CA PHE A 8 -12.12 46.37 -0.80
C PHE A 8 -11.02 45.32 -0.68
N GLY A 9 -10.54 45.10 0.54
CA GLY A 9 -9.75 43.92 0.88
C GLY A 9 -10.69 42.71 1.01
N VAL A 10 -10.67 41.79 0.04
CA VAL A 10 -11.31 40.49 0.19
C VAL A 10 -10.39 39.62 1.04
N LEU A 11 -10.74 39.47 2.31
CA LEU A 11 -10.08 38.53 3.22
C LEU A 11 -10.54 37.11 2.83
N ALA A 12 -9.71 36.38 2.09
CA ALA A 12 -9.93 34.97 1.83
C ALA A 12 -9.58 34.17 3.10
N THR A 13 -10.58 33.84 3.90
CA THR A 13 -10.43 32.92 5.02
C THR A 13 -10.21 31.51 4.49
N VAL A 14 -8.96 31.06 4.49
CA VAL A 14 -8.63 29.64 4.31
C VAL A 14 -8.94 28.94 5.63
N LEU A 15 -10.12 28.34 5.74
CA LEU A 15 -10.43 27.39 6.80
C LEU A 15 -9.66 26.10 6.54
N SER A 16 -8.45 26.01 7.11
CA SER A 16 -7.73 24.75 7.24
C SER A 16 -8.43 23.90 8.30
N PHE A 17 -9.40 23.08 7.88
CA PHE A 17 -9.82 21.95 8.70
C PHE A 17 -8.67 20.96 8.76
N ALA A 18 -7.99 20.89 9.90
CA ALA A 18 -7.21 19.73 10.25
C ALA A 18 -8.20 18.55 10.31
N ALA A 19 -8.26 17.76 9.25
CA ALA A 19 -9.05 16.54 9.22
C ALA A 19 -8.44 15.58 10.23
N SER A 20 -9.00 15.51 11.44
CA SER A 20 -8.83 14.32 12.26
C SER A 20 -9.43 13.19 11.44
N ALA A 21 -8.60 12.26 10.96
CA ALA A 21 -9.08 11.06 10.29
C ALA A 21 -9.93 10.28 11.30
N ALA A 22 -11.24 10.48 11.25
CA ALA A 22 -12.17 9.77 12.10
C ALA A 22 -12.23 8.32 11.62
N SER A 23 -11.78 7.39 12.46
CA SER A 23 -11.96 5.96 12.20
C SER A 23 -13.45 5.64 12.23
N SER A 24 -13.93 5.05 11.14
CA SER A 24 -15.31 4.65 10.93
C SER A 24 -15.38 3.13 10.81
N SER A 25 -16.51 2.56 11.18
CA SER A 25 -16.77 1.13 11.00
C SER A 25 -18.08 0.91 10.24
N PHE A 26 -18.08 -0.08 9.35
CA PHE A 26 -19.27 -0.50 8.62
C PHE A 26 -19.26 -2.03 8.51
N GLN A 27 -20.29 -2.69 9.05
CA GLN A 27 -20.38 -4.17 9.04
C GLN A 27 -19.12 -4.86 9.59
N GLY A 28 -18.46 -4.26 10.60
CA GLY A 28 -17.22 -4.77 11.17
C GLY A 28 -15.94 -4.40 10.40
N VAL A 29 -16.05 -3.76 9.25
CA VAL A 29 -14.91 -3.22 8.49
C VAL A 29 -14.49 -1.89 9.08
N ASN A 30 -13.25 -1.79 9.55
CA ASN A 30 -12.65 -0.55 9.99
C ASN A 30 -11.99 0.19 8.81
N TYR A 31 -12.27 1.49 8.72
CA TYR A 31 -11.69 2.35 7.69
C TYR A 31 -11.53 3.79 8.18
N SER A 32 -10.75 4.57 7.44
CA SER A 32 -10.61 6.02 7.66
C SER A 32 -10.67 6.75 6.34
N VAL A 33 -11.52 7.78 6.24
CA VAL A 33 -11.50 8.71 5.10
C VAL A 33 -10.39 9.72 5.34
N VAL A 34 -9.38 9.70 4.48
CA VAL A 34 -8.19 10.57 4.61
C VAL A 34 -8.24 11.78 3.66
N SER A 35 -9.14 11.76 2.67
CA SER A 35 -9.39 12.87 1.74
C SER A 35 -10.82 12.77 1.23
N ASP A 36 -11.54 13.90 1.18
CA ASP A 36 -12.84 14.01 0.54
C ASP A 36 -12.92 15.38 -0.14
N LYS A 37 -12.76 15.38 -1.46
CA LYS A 37 -12.68 16.60 -2.27
C LYS A 37 -13.78 16.60 -3.31
N SER A 38 -14.43 17.74 -3.48
CA SER A 38 -15.48 17.91 -4.48
C SER A 38 -15.22 19.09 -5.42
N LYS A 39 -15.81 19.02 -6.60
CA LYS A 39 -15.89 20.11 -7.57
C LYS A 39 -17.36 20.31 -7.94
N ARG A 40 -18.00 21.23 -7.20
CA ARG A 40 -19.47 21.42 -7.26
C ARG A 40 -20.18 20.07 -7.08
N ASP A 41 -21.34 19.92 -7.70
CA ASP A 41 -22.12 18.68 -7.84
C ASP A 41 -21.62 17.77 -8.98
N ILE A 42 -20.50 18.09 -9.64
CA ILE A 42 -20.03 17.35 -10.83
C ILE A 42 -19.16 16.15 -10.45
N LYS A 43 -18.25 16.33 -9.49
CA LYS A 43 -17.25 15.32 -9.13
C LYS A 43 -16.97 15.33 -7.64
N ARG A 44 -16.96 14.15 -7.03
CA ARG A 44 -16.39 13.88 -5.70
C ARG A 44 -15.26 12.86 -5.83
N ALA A 45 -14.17 13.07 -5.10
CA ALA A 45 -13.04 12.15 -5.00
C ALA A 45 -12.75 11.90 -3.53
N VAL A 46 -12.82 10.64 -3.12
CA VAL A 46 -12.63 10.18 -1.74
C VAL A 46 -11.43 9.25 -1.70
N GLU A 47 -10.56 9.44 -0.73
CA GLU A 47 -9.46 8.50 -0.44
C GLU A 47 -9.71 7.86 0.92
N VAL A 48 -9.64 6.53 0.94
CA VAL A 48 -9.97 5.71 2.10
C VAL A 48 -8.81 4.78 2.41
N VAL A 49 -8.46 4.68 3.69
CA VAL A 49 -7.53 3.69 4.22
C VAL A 49 -8.33 2.60 4.93
N LEU A 50 -8.17 1.36 4.52
CA LEU A 50 -8.77 0.17 5.13
C LEU A 50 -7.75 -0.51 6.05
N ASP A 51 -8.21 -1.12 7.14
CA ASP A 51 -7.31 -1.93 7.99
C ASP A 51 -6.84 -3.21 7.28
N GLU A 52 -7.64 -3.75 6.36
CA GLU A 52 -7.33 -4.96 5.59
C GLU A 52 -7.98 -4.95 4.20
N ARG A 53 -7.54 -5.88 3.34
CA ARG A 53 -8.10 -6.08 2.01
C ARG A 53 -9.50 -6.70 2.13
N LEU A 54 -10.41 -6.26 1.26
CA LEU A 54 -11.81 -6.68 1.22
C LEU A 54 -12.15 -7.38 -0.10
N ASP A 55 -13.18 -8.22 -0.09
CA ASP A 55 -13.73 -8.76 -1.33
C ASP A 55 -14.55 -7.70 -2.08
N GLN A 56 -14.91 -8.02 -3.33
CA GLN A 56 -15.65 -7.10 -4.17
C GLN A 56 -17.04 -6.74 -3.60
N PRO A 57 -17.88 -7.70 -3.15
CA PRO A 57 -19.19 -7.36 -2.58
C PRO A 57 -19.09 -6.42 -1.38
N THR A 58 -18.10 -6.62 -0.51
CA THR A 58 -17.89 -5.75 0.66
C THR A 58 -17.45 -4.35 0.26
N LEU A 59 -16.56 -4.23 -0.74
CA LEU A 59 -16.17 -2.92 -1.31
C LEU A 59 -17.36 -2.20 -1.95
N GLU A 60 -18.23 -2.92 -2.66
CA GLU A 60 -19.44 -2.34 -3.25
C GLU A 60 -20.39 -1.81 -2.19
N ALA A 61 -20.63 -2.57 -1.12
CA ALA A 61 -21.46 -2.15 0.00
C ALA A 61 -20.88 -0.91 0.71
N LEU A 62 -19.59 -0.92 1.01
CA LEU A 62 -18.89 0.20 1.65
C LEU A 62 -18.86 1.44 0.77
N ALA A 63 -18.63 1.27 -0.54
CA ALA A 63 -18.65 2.38 -1.49
C ALA A 63 -20.03 3.05 -1.56
N ASN A 64 -21.11 2.27 -1.57
CA ASN A 64 -22.47 2.79 -1.51
C ASN A 64 -22.71 3.54 -0.20
N GLN A 65 -22.26 3.01 0.93
CA GLN A 65 -22.38 3.67 2.23
C GLN A 65 -21.66 5.03 2.24
N ILE A 66 -20.41 5.09 1.75
CA ILE A 66 -19.63 6.34 1.68
C ILE A 66 -20.21 7.34 0.68
N LYS A 67 -20.76 6.86 -0.44
CA LYS A 67 -21.46 7.72 -1.40
C LYS A 67 -22.72 8.33 -0.77
N ASN A 68 -23.53 7.51 -0.10
CA ASN A 68 -24.84 7.91 0.43
C ASN A 68 -24.76 8.64 1.78
N SER A 69 -23.61 8.64 2.45
CA SER A 69 -23.41 9.43 3.68
C SER A 69 -23.30 10.93 3.41
N ASN A 70 -23.08 11.34 2.16
CA ASN A 70 -23.07 12.74 1.76
C ASN A 70 -24.46 13.16 1.26
N PRO A 71 -25.07 14.23 1.81
CA PRO A 71 -26.39 14.70 1.37
C PRO A 71 -26.39 15.29 -0.04
N MET A 72 -25.23 15.72 -0.56
CA MET A 72 -25.09 16.24 -1.91
C MET A 72 -25.01 15.09 -2.91
N SER A 73 -25.84 15.16 -3.95
CA SER A 73 -25.74 14.26 -5.10
C SER A 73 -24.65 14.75 -6.05
N PHE A 74 -23.70 13.88 -6.38
CA PHE A 74 -22.65 14.16 -7.36
C PHE A 74 -22.91 13.35 -8.62
N GLN A 75 -22.69 13.96 -9.80
CA GLN A 75 -22.77 13.25 -11.09
C GLN A 75 -21.79 12.06 -11.12
N ARG A 76 -20.59 12.25 -10.53
CA ARG A 76 -19.57 11.21 -10.43
C ARG A 76 -18.92 11.19 -9.05
N THR A 77 -18.72 10.00 -8.51
CA THR A 77 -17.97 9.79 -7.26
C THR A 77 -16.88 8.75 -7.51
N PHE A 78 -15.65 9.10 -7.15
CA PHE A 78 -14.49 8.22 -7.23
C PHE A 78 -13.99 7.93 -5.83
N ILE A 79 -13.77 6.66 -5.51
CA ILE A 79 -13.20 6.24 -4.23
C ILE A 79 -11.92 5.46 -4.51
N SER A 80 -10.83 5.88 -3.88
CA SER A 80 -9.53 5.23 -3.98
C SER A 80 -9.18 4.59 -2.65
N TRP A 81 -8.84 3.29 -2.68
CA TRP A 81 -8.66 2.48 -1.48
C TRP A 81 -7.18 2.16 -1.27
N ARG A 82 -6.68 2.42 -0.07
CA ARG A 82 -5.35 1.98 0.41
C ARG A 82 -5.52 0.99 1.55
N ILE A 83 -4.52 0.16 1.77
CA ILE A 83 -4.47 -0.73 2.93
C ILE A 83 -3.47 -0.15 3.94
N LYS A 84 -3.82 -0.19 5.22
CA LYS A 84 -2.96 0.28 6.30
C LYS A 84 -1.71 -0.59 6.39
N GLY A 85 -0.54 0.06 6.46
CA GLY A 85 0.76 -0.63 6.51
C GLY A 85 1.24 -1.16 5.17
N GLU A 86 0.50 -0.91 4.09
CA GLU A 86 0.89 -1.23 2.72
C GLU A 86 1.45 0.03 2.03
N ASP A 87 2.76 0.26 2.18
CA ASP A 87 3.43 1.50 1.76
C ASP A 87 3.95 1.47 0.31
N GLY A 88 3.50 0.51 -0.52
CA GLY A 88 3.92 0.31 -1.93
C GLY A 88 3.55 1.46 -2.90
N GLY A 89 3.17 2.63 -2.40
CA GLY A 89 2.98 3.88 -3.14
C GLY A 89 1.64 4.04 -3.88
N GLY A 90 1.00 2.93 -4.27
CA GLY A 90 -0.24 2.93 -5.06
C GLY A 90 -1.54 2.77 -4.26
N TYR A 91 -2.67 3.01 -4.93
CA TYR A 91 -3.97 2.52 -4.45
C TYR A 91 -4.08 1.03 -4.70
N TRP A 92 -4.64 0.28 -3.75
CA TRP A 92 -4.88 -1.15 -3.88
C TRP A 92 -6.11 -1.45 -4.75
N ALA A 93 -7.16 -0.64 -4.62
CA ALA A 93 -8.36 -0.74 -5.43
C ALA A 93 -8.94 0.64 -5.74
N LYS A 94 -9.89 0.67 -6.67
CA LYS A 94 -10.68 1.86 -6.99
C LYS A 94 -12.15 1.50 -7.21
N THR A 95 -13.03 2.38 -6.76
CA THR A 95 -14.46 2.32 -7.05
C THR A 95 -14.91 3.58 -7.76
N ASP A 96 -15.59 3.42 -8.90
CA ASP A 96 -16.11 4.54 -9.69
C ASP A 96 -17.63 4.44 -9.79
N PHE A 97 -18.31 5.55 -9.50
CA PHE A 97 -19.71 5.78 -9.82
C PHE A 97 -19.77 6.72 -11.03
N ASP A 98 -19.87 6.16 -12.24
CA ASP A 98 -19.89 6.94 -13.49
C ASP A 98 -20.69 6.25 -14.62
N PRO A 99 -22.04 6.31 -14.61
CA PRO A 99 -22.94 6.52 -13.46
C PRO A 99 -23.16 5.22 -12.66
N THR A 100 -22.82 4.07 -13.24
CA THR A 100 -22.91 2.76 -12.59
C THR A 100 -21.71 2.54 -11.69
N LEU A 101 -21.92 1.74 -10.64
CA LEU A 101 -20.86 1.30 -9.75
C LEU A 101 -19.94 0.32 -10.47
N THR A 102 -18.64 0.59 -10.46
CA THR A 102 -17.61 -0.35 -10.91
C THR A 102 -16.51 -0.43 -9.86
N VAL A 103 -16.05 -1.65 -9.56
CA VAL A 103 -14.89 -1.91 -8.70
C VAL A 103 -13.76 -2.45 -9.55
N ARG A 104 -12.55 -1.93 -9.35
CA ARG A 104 -11.33 -2.41 -10.01
C ARG A 104 -10.23 -2.60 -8.98
N PHE A 105 -9.69 -3.81 -8.91
CA PHE A 105 -8.49 -4.11 -8.13
C PHE A 105 -7.26 -3.73 -8.96
N LEU A 106 -6.36 -2.95 -8.35
CA LEU A 106 -5.07 -2.57 -8.94
C LEU A 106 -3.95 -3.48 -8.40
N GLY A 107 -4.05 -3.90 -7.13
CA GLY A 107 -3.25 -4.96 -6.53
C GLY A 107 -3.94 -6.32 -6.55
N THR A 108 -3.42 -7.30 -5.79
CA THR A 108 -4.08 -8.61 -5.68
C THR A 108 -5.38 -8.54 -4.88
N THR A 109 -6.37 -9.31 -5.32
CA THR A 109 -7.61 -9.57 -4.56
C THR A 109 -7.30 -10.28 -3.24
N VAL A 110 -8.25 -10.28 -2.30
CA VAL A 110 -8.12 -11.03 -1.04
C VAL A 110 -7.80 -12.51 -1.27
N ALA A 111 -8.47 -13.13 -2.26
CA ALA A 111 -8.25 -14.54 -2.58
C ALA A 111 -6.84 -14.80 -3.12
N GLU A 112 -6.37 -13.97 -4.05
CA GLU A 112 -5.00 -14.05 -4.60
C GLU A 112 -3.95 -13.78 -3.51
N TYR A 113 -4.16 -12.77 -2.67
CA TYR A 113 -3.27 -12.41 -1.57
C TYR A 113 -3.17 -13.54 -0.55
N ASN A 114 -4.29 -14.16 -0.17
CA ASN A 114 -4.30 -15.30 0.74
C ASN A 114 -3.63 -16.53 0.13
N LYS A 115 -3.85 -16.78 -1.17
CA LYS A 115 -3.16 -17.85 -1.90
C LYS A 115 -1.65 -17.63 -1.93
N LEU A 116 -1.22 -16.39 -2.17
CA LEU A 116 0.19 -16.00 -2.17
C LEU A 116 0.81 -16.14 -0.78
N LYS A 117 0.13 -15.64 0.26
CA LYS A 117 0.56 -15.78 1.67
C LYS A 117 0.73 -17.25 2.06
N ALA A 118 -0.22 -18.10 1.65
CA ALA A 118 -0.20 -19.54 1.92
C ALA A 118 0.73 -20.34 0.99
N SER A 119 1.36 -19.72 -0.01
CA SER A 119 2.22 -20.45 -0.95
C SER A 119 3.41 -21.08 -0.23
N SER A 120 3.84 -22.23 -0.72
CA SER A 120 4.88 -23.03 -0.07
C SER A 120 6.17 -22.24 0.16
N THR A 121 6.69 -22.37 1.38
CA THR A 121 8.06 -21.93 1.74
C THR A 121 9.08 -23.06 1.55
N ALA A 122 8.65 -24.23 1.06
CA ALA A 122 9.54 -25.38 0.89
C ALA A 122 10.67 -25.03 -0.08
N THR A 123 11.89 -25.28 0.36
CA THR A 123 13.12 -25.11 -0.41
C THR A 123 14.00 -26.32 -0.13
N GLU A 124 15.03 -26.50 -0.95
CA GLU A 124 16.05 -27.54 -0.75
C GLU A 124 17.06 -27.17 0.36
N GLY A 125 16.82 -26.11 1.12
CA GLY A 125 17.74 -25.56 2.11
C GLY A 125 17.08 -25.14 3.41
N GLU A 126 17.90 -24.61 4.32
CA GLU A 126 17.45 -24.09 5.61
C GLU A 126 16.80 -22.72 5.41
N VAL A 127 15.50 -22.61 5.65
CA VAL A 127 14.76 -21.34 5.57
C VAL A 127 15.08 -20.47 6.77
N PHE A 128 15.49 -19.22 6.54
CA PHE A 128 15.74 -18.25 7.62
C PHE A 128 14.70 -17.13 7.67
N GLY A 129 13.85 -17.01 6.65
CA GLY A 129 12.77 -16.02 6.65
C GLY A 129 11.83 -16.17 5.48
N SER A 130 10.63 -15.64 5.67
CA SER A 130 9.60 -15.52 4.66
C SER A 130 8.88 -14.20 4.86
N TRP A 131 8.62 -13.48 3.78
CA TRP A 131 8.06 -12.13 3.82
C TRP A 131 7.04 -11.94 2.70
N LEU A 132 6.09 -11.05 2.91
CA LEU A 132 5.16 -10.62 1.89
C LEU A 132 5.47 -9.17 1.53
N SER A 133 5.83 -8.96 0.28
CA SER A 133 6.13 -7.64 -0.28
C SER A 133 5.00 -7.21 -1.19
N ASN A 134 4.67 -5.94 -1.14
CA ASN A 134 3.78 -5.23 -2.06
C ASN A 134 4.50 -4.05 -2.74
N TRP A 135 5.84 -4.03 -2.69
CA TRP A 135 6.64 -3.02 -3.37
C TRP A 135 6.55 -3.23 -4.89
N GLY A 136 5.81 -2.36 -5.58
CA GLY A 136 5.54 -2.44 -7.02
C GLY A 136 4.47 -3.47 -7.40
N THR A 137 4.56 -4.70 -6.88
CA THR A 137 3.55 -5.76 -7.02
C THR A 137 3.53 -6.63 -5.76
N ASP A 138 2.47 -7.42 -5.56
CA ASP A 138 2.42 -8.43 -4.50
C ASP A 138 3.26 -9.65 -4.87
N TYR A 139 4.22 -10.03 -4.01
CA TYR A 139 5.01 -11.25 -4.13
C TYR A 139 5.50 -11.74 -2.76
N LYS A 140 5.66 -13.06 -2.63
CA LYS A 140 6.23 -13.70 -1.46
C LYS A 140 7.73 -13.88 -1.65
N MET A 141 8.51 -13.52 -0.65
CA MET A 141 9.96 -13.72 -0.61
C MET A 141 10.29 -14.80 0.42
N VAL A 142 11.15 -15.75 0.07
CA VAL A 142 11.63 -16.80 1.00
C VAL A 142 13.15 -16.82 0.96
N GLY A 143 13.77 -16.50 2.09
CA GLY A 143 15.22 -16.55 2.29
C GLY A 143 15.64 -17.92 2.80
N TYR A 144 16.60 -18.56 2.13
CA TYR A 144 17.13 -19.86 2.53
C TYR A 144 18.63 -20.02 2.30
N ARG A 145 19.25 -20.95 3.03
CA ARG A 145 20.65 -21.34 2.89
C ARG A 145 20.77 -22.73 2.28
N LYS A 146 21.57 -22.87 1.23
CA LYS A 146 21.83 -24.14 0.56
C LYS A 146 23.31 -24.22 0.20
N SER A 147 23.99 -25.29 0.64
CA SER A 147 25.40 -25.54 0.32
C SER A 147 26.33 -24.34 0.61
N GLY A 148 26.12 -23.68 1.76
CA GLY A 148 26.90 -22.51 2.19
C GLY A 148 26.56 -21.19 1.49
N LYS A 149 25.63 -21.19 0.52
CA LYS A 149 25.15 -20.01 -0.20
C LYS A 149 23.81 -19.53 0.33
N ILE A 150 23.54 -18.23 0.17
CA ILE A 150 22.29 -17.59 0.58
C ILE A 150 21.46 -17.29 -0.67
N PHE A 151 20.17 -17.60 -0.62
CA PHE A 151 19.25 -17.31 -1.70
C PHE A 151 18.00 -16.63 -1.17
N ILE A 152 17.39 -15.79 -2.02
CA ILE A 152 16.03 -15.31 -1.83
C ILE A 152 15.22 -15.69 -3.06
N ARG A 153 14.18 -16.51 -2.86
CA ARG A 153 13.20 -16.84 -3.89
C ARG A 153 12.02 -15.88 -3.80
N SER A 154 11.66 -15.28 -4.92
CA SER A 154 10.42 -14.51 -5.09
C SER A 154 9.40 -15.36 -5.82
N THR A 155 8.15 -15.38 -5.33
CA THR A 155 7.00 -16.04 -5.95
C THR A 155 5.89 -15.03 -6.14
N PHE A 156 5.31 -14.96 -7.34
CA PHE A 156 4.25 -14.02 -7.69
C PHE A 156 2.86 -14.67 -7.66
N LYS A 157 1.81 -13.86 -7.79
CA LYS A 157 0.40 -14.31 -7.72
C LYS A 157 0.03 -15.38 -8.76
N ASP A 158 0.69 -15.35 -9.92
CA ASP A 158 0.49 -16.31 -11.01
C ASP A 158 1.24 -17.64 -10.76
N GLY A 159 2.01 -17.74 -9.68
CA GLY A 159 2.83 -18.89 -9.31
C GLY A 159 4.21 -18.89 -9.97
N SER A 160 4.51 -17.93 -10.83
CA SER A 160 5.88 -17.76 -11.34
C SER A 160 6.83 -17.49 -10.18
N SER A 161 8.05 -18.01 -10.29
CA SER A 161 9.06 -17.82 -9.24
C SER A 161 10.47 -17.80 -9.79
N GLY A 162 11.36 -17.14 -9.06
CA GLY A 162 12.79 -17.08 -9.35
C GLY A 162 13.59 -16.87 -8.07
N ALA A 163 14.79 -17.44 -8.02
CA ALA A 163 15.70 -17.29 -6.89
C ALA A 163 16.96 -16.56 -7.33
N ARG A 164 17.41 -15.62 -6.50
CA ARG A 164 18.71 -14.96 -6.66
C ARG A 164 19.64 -15.34 -5.53
N GLU A 165 20.92 -15.46 -5.85
CA GLU A 165 21.98 -15.67 -4.87
C GLU A 165 22.35 -14.33 -4.21
N PHE A 166 22.62 -14.36 -2.92
CA PHE A 166 23.05 -13.20 -2.14
C PHE A 166 24.35 -13.50 -1.42
N VAL A 167 25.16 -12.46 -1.24
CA VAL A 167 26.35 -12.47 -0.41
C VAL A 167 26.11 -11.65 0.85
N SER A 168 26.49 -12.21 2.00
CA SER A 168 26.44 -11.49 3.27
C SER A 168 27.64 -10.55 3.39
N LYS A 169 27.39 -9.27 3.68
CA LYS A 169 28.43 -8.29 4.01
C LYS A 169 28.13 -7.59 5.32
N LYS A 170 29.15 -6.96 5.91
CA LYS A 170 29.00 -6.09 7.08
C LYS A 170 29.01 -4.63 6.64
N ILE A 171 27.90 -3.93 6.87
CA ILE A 171 27.80 -2.47 6.70
C ILE A 171 27.44 -1.90 8.05
N SER A 172 28.28 -1.00 8.57
CA SER A 172 28.09 -0.36 9.89
C SER A 172 27.81 -1.38 11.02
N GLY A 173 28.49 -2.52 11.01
CA GLY A 173 28.34 -3.61 11.98
C GLY A 173 27.14 -4.56 11.75
N ARG A 174 26.17 -4.17 10.90
CA ARG A 174 24.98 -4.98 10.58
C ARG A 174 25.28 -5.93 9.42
N SER A 175 24.75 -7.16 9.50
CA SER A 175 24.85 -8.12 8.40
C SER A 175 23.78 -7.80 7.37
N VAL A 176 24.19 -7.50 6.13
CA VAL A 176 23.31 -7.19 5.00
C VAL A 176 23.44 -8.25 3.92
N LEU A 177 22.43 -8.38 3.08
CA LEU A 177 22.41 -9.25 1.91
C LEU A 177 22.49 -8.39 0.65
N ILE A 178 23.53 -8.60 -0.15
CA ILE A 178 23.72 -7.93 -1.45
C ILE A 178 23.55 -8.98 -2.54
N ASP A 179 22.85 -8.65 -3.62
CA ASP A 179 22.72 -9.54 -4.77
C ASP A 179 24.12 -9.93 -5.26
N ALA A 180 24.35 -11.23 -5.47
CA ALA A 180 25.66 -11.75 -5.86
C ALA A 180 26.09 -11.27 -7.26
N GLU A 181 25.14 -10.91 -8.12
CA GLU A 181 25.41 -10.29 -9.42
C GLU A 181 25.78 -8.80 -9.30
N GLY A 182 25.70 -8.24 -8.08
CA GLY A 182 25.88 -6.83 -7.81
C GLY A 182 24.55 -6.09 -7.78
N SER A 183 24.62 -4.79 -7.51
CA SER A 183 23.47 -3.90 -7.53
C SER A 183 23.88 -2.61 -8.24
N ASP A 184 23.03 -2.17 -9.16
CA ASP A 184 23.28 -0.98 -9.97
C ASP A 184 23.19 0.32 -9.15
N PHE A 185 22.44 0.31 -8.04
CA PHE A 185 22.19 1.50 -7.21
C PHE A 185 22.52 1.29 -5.73
N GLY A 186 23.40 0.31 -5.42
CA GLY A 186 23.84 0.01 -4.06
C GLY A 186 22.74 -0.53 -3.14
N GLU A 187 21.66 -1.09 -3.69
CA GLU A 187 20.58 -1.69 -2.93
C GLU A 187 21.03 -2.96 -2.18
N TYR A 188 20.50 -3.12 -0.98
CA TYR A 188 20.72 -4.31 -0.17
C TYR A 188 19.50 -4.62 0.69
N PHE A 189 19.43 -5.87 1.15
CA PHE A 189 18.44 -6.28 2.13
C PHE A 189 19.04 -6.41 3.52
N LEU A 190 18.19 -6.21 4.51
CA LEU A 190 18.55 -6.32 5.90
C LEU A 190 17.39 -6.91 6.68
N VAL A 191 17.63 -8.07 7.29
CA VAL A 191 16.65 -8.66 8.21
C VAL A 191 16.82 -7.97 9.56
N ASN A 192 15.79 -7.27 10.02
CA ASN A 192 15.84 -6.54 11.29
C ASN A 192 15.55 -7.45 12.49
N GLU A 193 15.56 -6.87 13.69
CA GLU A 193 15.39 -7.62 14.95
C GLU A 193 13.99 -8.25 15.08
N GLN A 194 12.98 -7.68 14.41
CA GLN A 194 11.62 -8.23 14.34
C GLN A 194 11.53 -9.36 13.29
N GLY A 195 12.61 -9.57 12.52
CA GLY A 195 12.65 -10.52 11.43
C GLY A 195 11.99 -10.02 10.15
N ASP A 196 11.60 -8.74 10.08
CA ASP A 196 11.11 -8.11 8.84
C ASP A 196 12.28 -7.88 7.88
N LEU A 197 12.00 -7.84 6.57
CA LEU A 197 12.99 -7.60 5.54
C LEU A 197 12.95 -6.13 5.11
N GLU A 198 13.98 -5.38 5.47
CA GLU A 198 14.15 -3.99 5.07
C GLU A 198 14.87 -3.92 3.72
N PHE A 199 14.39 -3.02 2.86
CA PHE A 199 14.93 -2.70 1.56
C PHE A 199 15.63 -1.36 1.68
N TRP A 200 16.94 -1.37 1.43
CA TRP A 200 17.80 -0.20 1.60
C TRP A 200 18.40 0.21 0.27
N GLY A 201 18.61 1.50 0.11
CA GLY A 201 19.45 2.09 -0.94
C GLY A 201 20.30 3.22 -0.36
N GLU A 202 20.89 4.04 -1.23
CA GLU A 202 21.77 5.14 -0.82
C GLU A 202 21.12 6.13 0.16
N ASN A 203 19.80 6.33 0.07
CA ASN A 203 19.03 7.24 0.92
C ASN A 203 18.47 6.60 2.20
N GLY A 204 18.89 5.37 2.53
CA GLY A 204 18.40 4.61 3.68
C GLY A 204 17.32 3.58 3.35
N ALA A 205 16.63 3.10 4.38
CA ALA A 205 15.50 2.18 4.21
C ALA A 205 14.35 2.89 3.49
N PHE A 206 13.92 2.33 2.36
CA PHE A 206 12.80 2.87 1.58
C PHE A 206 11.55 2.00 1.64
N TYR A 207 11.68 0.74 2.07
CA TYR A 207 10.56 -0.19 2.19
C TYR A 207 10.86 -1.32 3.21
N THR A 208 9.82 -1.87 3.82
CA THR A 208 9.93 -3.01 4.75
C THR A 208 8.85 -4.05 4.45
N ALA A 209 9.26 -5.24 4.03
CA ALA A 209 8.37 -6.39 3.88
C ALA A 209 8.19 -7.10 5.22
N LYS A 210 6.92 -7.30 5.62
CA LYS A 210 6.59 -7.93 6.90
C LYS A 210 6.85 -9.42 6.87
N LYS A 211 7.44 -9.93 7.95
CA LYS A 211 7.64 -11.37 8.14
C LYS A 211 6.30 -12.09 8.12
N THR A 212 6.21 -13.17 7.37
CA THR A 212 5.10 -14.11 7.41
C THR A 212 5.46 -15.27 8.31
N ASN A 213 4.56 -15.63 9.23
CA ASN A 213 4.67 -16.86 10.02
C ASN A 213 4.63 -18.11 9.13
#